data_AF-A0A1F2QCM8-F1
#
_entry.id   AF-A0A1F2QCM8-F1
#
_cell.length_a   1.000
_cell.length_b   1.000
_cell.length_c   1.000
_cell.angle_alpha   90.00
_cell.angle_beta   90.00
_cell.angle_gamma   90.00
#
_symmetry.space_group_name_H-M   'P 1'
#
loop_
_entity.id
_entity.type
_entity.pdbx_description
1 polymer ?
#
loop_
_entity_poly.entity_id
_entity_poly.type
_entity_poly.pdbx_seq_one_letter_code
_entity_poly.pdbx_strand_id
1 'polypeptide(L)'
;MGVWGGIDNLRAVHHGAAWVMMAACLYHLAYLLVSVTVLKRPFPTKMLPRFKDLKDFVQDVKYYVGLSKEKPKFDRFSYREKFDYWAVGWGIIMMVGGGLILMFPVGAAKILPGWAIPFALVAHSDEAVLAVGWIVIVHMYFAHLHPLVFPMNKSIFTGKVPILRYREEYPLEYAELMASSPAAAAALTAGALSGEAEAAEREPEGTIPADAVLALAAEVLDGEYRFRGGGAERETDTA
;
A
#
# COMPACT_ATOMS: atom_id res chain seq x y z
N MET A 1 29.04 -8.87 -30.77
CA MET A 1 29.00 -9.35 -29.37
C MET A 1 27.53 -9.40 -28.95
N GLY A 2 27.07 -10.53 -28.40
CA GLY A 2 25.67 -10.68 -28.00
C GLY A 2 25.38 -9.90 -26.72
N VAL A 3 24.25 -9.18 -26.69
CA VAL A 3 23.81 -8.32 -25.57
C VAL A 3 23.40 -9.12 -24.32
N TRP A 4 23.50 -10.45 -24.34
CA TRP A 4 23.00 -11.34 -23.26
C TRP A 4 24.01 -12.41 -22.83
N GLY A 5 25.26 -12.35 -23.28
CA GLY A 5 26.28 -13.36 -22.99
C GLY A 5 27.55 -12.77 -22.40
N GLY A 6 28.11 -13.44 -21.39
CA GLY A 6 29.42 -13.13 -20.80
C GLY A 6 29.37 -12.19 -19.58
N ILE A 7 30.39 -12.31 -18.72
CA ILE A 7 30.51 -11.57 -17.46
C ILE A 7 30.60 -10.06 -17.71
N ASP A 8 31.32 -9.65 -18.77
CA ASP A 8 31.52 -8.23 -19.07
C ASP A 8 30.22 -7.55 -19.50
N ASN A 9 29.40 -8.24 -20.29
CA ASN A 9 28.09 -7.74 -20.68
C ASN A 9 27.13 -7.69 -19.50
N LEU A 10 27.10 -8.72 -18.64
CA LEU A 10 26.29 -8.71 -17.41
C LEU A 10 26.66 -7.53 -16.51
N ARG A 11 27.96 -7.27 -16.32
CA ARG A 11 28.47 -6.13 -15.56
C ARG A 11 28.03 -4.80 -16.19
N ALA A 12 28.15 -4.67 -17.51
CA ALA A 12 27.74 -3.46 -18.23
C ALA A 12 26.23 -3.19 -18.07
N VAL A 13 25.39 -4.23 -18.22
CA VAL A 13 23.93 -4.12 -18.03
C VAL A 13 23.60 -3.77 -16.58
N HIS A 14 24.24 -4.39 -15.60
CA HIS A 14 24.03 -4.08 -14.19
C HIS A 14 24.41 -2.62 -13.86
N HIS A 15 25.53 -2.13 -14.37
CA HIS A 15 25.92 -0.73 -14.23
C HIS A 15 24.93 0.22 -14.91
N GLY A 16 24.46 -0.11 -16.12
CA GLY A 16 23.42 0.65 -16.81
C GLY A 16 22.13 0.74 -16.00
N ALA A 17 21.66 -0.39 -15.46
CA ALA A 17 20.50 -0.45 -14.60
C ALA A 17 20.70 0.35 -13.30
N ALA A 18 21.89 0.34 -12.72
CA ALA A 18 22.23 1.14 -11.55
C ALA A 18 22.12 2.65 -11.83
N TRP A 19 22.58 3.13 -13.00
CA TRP A 19 22.41 4.53 -13.40
C TRP A 19 20.95 4.93 -13.57
N VAL A 20 20.13 4.08 -14.17
CA VAL A 20 18.68 4.32 -14.30
C VAL A 20 18.01 4.35 -12.92
N MET A 21 18.34 3.42 -12.03
CA MET A 21 17.82 3.39 -10.67
C MET A 21 18.21 4.65 -9.88
N MET A 22 19.48 5.07 -9.95
CA MET A 22 19.93 6.30 -9.31
C MET A 22 19.20 7.54 -9.85
N ALA A 23 18.99 7.63 -11.16
CA ALA A 23 18.23 8.73 -11.76
C ALA A 23 16.78 8.77 -11.27
N ALA A 24 16.10 7.62 -11.18
CA ALA A 24 14.75 7.52 -10.64
C ALA A 24 14.69 7.95 -9.16
N CYS A 25 15.67 7.53 -8.35
CA CYS A 25 15.76 7.90 -6.94
C CYS A 25 16.00 9.41 -6.76
N LEU A 26 16.93 9.99 -7.53
CA LEU A 26 17.19 11.42 -7.52
C LEU A 26 15.96 12.22 -7.97
N TYR A 27 15.27 11.77 -9.01
CA TYR A 27 14.02 12.36 -9.45
C TYR A 27 12.96 12.36 -8.33
N HIS A 28 12.78 11.23 -7.64
CA HIS A 28 11.84 11.12 -6.54
C HIS A 28 12.17 12.07 -5.38
N LEU A 29 13.44 12.14 -4.97
CA LEU A 29 13.89 13.07 -3.93
C LEU A 29 13.71 14.53 -4.34
N ALA A 30 14.05 14.87 -5.59
CA ALA A 30 13.85 16.22 -6.13
C ALA A 30 12.35 16.58 -6.19
N TYR A 31 11.51 15.64 -6.63
CA TYR A 31 10.06 15.82 -6.66
C TYR A 31 9.49 16.10 -5.27
N LEU A 32 9.90 15.34 -4.25
CA LEU A 32 9.50 15.59 -2.86
C LEU A 32 9.99 16.95 -2.36
N LEU A 33 11.25 17.28 -2.62
CA LEU A 33 11.84 18.55 -2.21
C LEU A 33 11.09 19.74 -2.82
N VAL A 34 10.86 19.71 -4.14
CA VAL A 34 10.13 20.76 -4.87
C VAL A 34 8.68 20.83 -4.41
N SER A 35 8.02 19.68 -4.21
CA SER A 35 6.62 19.62 -3.75
C SER A 35 6.43 20.29 -2.39
N VAL A 36 7.37 20.08 -1.46
CA VAL A 36 7.29 20.61 -0.09
C VAL A 36 7.79 22.05 -0.04
N THR A 37 8.91 22.37 -0.69
CA THR A 37 9.56 23.68 -0.54
C THR A 37 8.98 24.75 -1.46
N VAL A 38 8.70 24.40 -2.72
CA VAL A 38 8.23 25.32 -3.76
C VAL A 38 6.71 25.30 -3.86
N LEU A 39 6.09 24.13 -4.04
CA LEU A 39 4.63 24.01 -4.16
C LEU A 39 3.89 24.11 -2.82
N LYS A 40 4.62 24.16 -1.70
CA LYS A 40 4.07 24.23 -0.33
C LYS A 40 3.01 23.16 -0.04
N ARG A 41 3.11 22.01 -0.70
CA ARG A 41 2.22 20.88 -0.40
C ARG A 41 2.56 20.35 1.00
N PRO A 42 1.55 19.96 1.79
CA PRO A 42 1.80 19.40 3.11
C PRO A 42 2.68 18.16 2.97
N PHE A 43 3.73 18.08 3.79
CA PHE A 43 4.59 16.90 3.83
C PHE A 43 3.72 15.68 4.13
N PRO A 44 3.95 14.51 3.47
CA PRO A 44 3.13 13.32 3.67
C PRO A 44 3.40 12.66 5.03
N THR A 45 3.05 13.35 6.12
CA THR A 45 3.27 12.90 7.50
C THR A 45 2.59 11.58 7.81
N LYS A 46 1.48 11.25 7.11
CA LYS A 46 0.80 9.95 7.21
C LYS A 46 1.69 8.77 6.77
N MET A 47 2.74 8.99 5.96
CA MET A 47 3.71 7.95 5.57
C MET A 47 4.83 7.70 6.59
N LEU A 48 4.95 8.55 7.62
CA LEU A 48 5.94 8.32 8.66
C LEU A 48 5.46 7.18 9.59
N PRO A 49 6.35 6.27 10.02
CA PRO A 49 6.04 5.29 11.03
C PRO A 49 5.72 5.99 12.36
N ARG A 50 4.61 5.62 12.99
CA ARG A 50 4.09 6.14 14.25
C ARG A 50 3.95 4.99 15.25
N PHE A 51 3.87 5.30 16.54
CA PHE A 51 3.57 4.29 17.56
C PHE A 51 2.24 3.54 17.34
N LYS A 52 1.28 4.14 16.62
CA LYS A 52 0.05 3.46 16.20
C LYS A 52 0.36 2.25 15.31
N ASP A 53 1.33 2.34 14.42
CA ASP A 53 1.67 1.26 13.48
C ASP A 53 2.11 -0.02 14.22
N LEU A 54 2.83 0.13 15.34
CA LEU A 54 3.18 -1.00 16.22
C LEU A 54 1.95 -1.59 16.93
N LYS A 55 1.03 -0.74 17.39
CA LYS A 55 -0.23 -1.20 18.00
C LYS A 55 -1.08 -1.97 16.98
N ASP A 56 -1.17 -1.47 15.76
CA ASP A 56 -1.90 -2.08 14.66
C ASP A 56 -1.29 -3.44 14.29
N PHE A 57 0.05 -3.54 14.23
CA PHE A 57 0.76 -4.81 14.03
C PHE A 57 0.42 -5.84 15.11
N VAL A 58 0.50 -5.45 16.40
CA VAL A 58 0.17 -6.35 17.52
C VAL A 58 -1.30 -6.77 17.47
N GLN A 59 -2.20 -5.85 17.09
CA GLN A 59 -3.61 -6.16 16.94
C GLN A 59 -3.86 -7.14 15.78
N ASP A 60 -3.17 -6.97 14.65
CA ASP A 60 -3.26 -7.89 13.53
C ASP A 60 -2.76 -9.29 13.91
N VAL A 61 -1.62 -9.38 14.59
CA VAL A 61 -1.13 -10.66 15.11
C VAL A 61 -2.19 -11.31 16.01
N LYS A 62 -2.76 -10.56 16.96
CA LYS A 62 -3.85 -11.06 17.83
C LYS A 62 -5.07 -11.50 17.03
N TYR A 63 -5.46 -10.77 16.00
CA TYR A 63 -6.59 -11.11 15.15
C TYR A 63 -6.33 -12.42 14.40
N TYR A 64 -5.17 -12.57 13.77
CA TYR A 64 -4.84 -13.78 13.01
C TYR A 64 -4.68 -15.04 13.87
N VAL A 65 -4.19 -14.89 15.10
CA VAL A 65 -4.12 -16.03 16.05
C VAL A 65 -5.42 -16.23 16.83
N GLY A 66 -6.48 -15.49 16.51
CA GLY A 66 -7.82 -15.64 17.10
C GLY A 66 -8.01 -15.05 18.51
N LEU A 67 -7.02 -14.31 19.03
CA LEU A 67 -7.09 -13.61 20.32
C LEU A 67 -7.87 -12.29 20.26
N SER A 68 -8.14 -11.77 19.07
CA SER A 68 -9.00 -10.61 18.83
C SER A 68 -10.06 -10.96 17.79
N LYS A 69 -11.29 -10.51 18.00
CA LYS A 69 -12.37 -10.60 16.99
C LYS A 69 -12.37 -9.41 16.04
N GLU A 70 -11.66 -8.33 16.38
CA GLU A 70 -11.63 -7.10 15.60
C GLU A 70 -10.32 -6.93 14.85
N LYS A 71 -10.42 -6.71 13.53
CA LYS A 71 -9.32 -6.27 12.68
C LYS A 71 -8.89 -4.84 13.07
N PRO A 72 -7.59 -4.51 12.99
CA PRO A 72 -7.14 -3.14 13.15
C PRO A 72 -7.75 -2.24 12.07
N LYS A 73 -8.11 -1.03 12.48
CA LYS A 73 -8.63 -0.01 11.57
C LYS A 73 -7.46 0.83 11.08
N PHE A 74 -7.17 0.73 9.79
CA PHE A 74 -6.11 1.49 9.15
C PHE A 74 -6.59 2.88 8.71
N ASP A 75 -5.65 3.82 8.80
CA ASP A 75 -5.70 5.15 8.17
C ASP A 75 -5.25 5.02 6.70
N ARG A 76 -5.03 6.12 5.99
CA ARG A 76 -4.58 6.16 4.58
C ARG A 76 -3.51 5.15 4.18
N PHE A 77 -2.59 4.88 5.11
CA PHE A 77 -1.54 3.88 4.93
C PHE A 77 -1.52 2.98 6.16
N SER A 78 -1.58 1.67 5.90
CA SER A 78 -1.37 0.62 6.89
C SER A 78 0.10 0.54 7.30
N TYR A 79 0.39 -0.12 8.42
CA TYR A 79 1.79 -0.33 8.85
C TYR A 79 2.57 -1.17 7.82
N ARG A 80 1.90 -2.06 7.07
CA ARG A 80 2.53 -2.90 6.04
C ARG A 80 3.03 -2.07 4.88
N GLU A 81 2.20 -1.18 4.35
CA GLU A 81 2.60 -0.31 3.22
C GLU A 81 3.70 0.66 3.62
N LYS A 82 3.66 1.17 4.85
CA LYS A 82 4.75 1.98 5.39
C LYS A 82 6.02 1.16 5.53
N PHE A 83 5.92 -0.05 6.06
CA PHE A 83 7.05 -0.96 6.18
C PHE A 83 7.68 -1.22 4.81
N ASP A 84 6.88 -1.56 3.80
CA ASP A 84 7.35 -1.79 2.43
C ASP A 84 8.03 -0.55 1.85
N TYR A 85 7.42 0.63 2.01
CA TYR A 85 7.99 1.90 1.54
C TYR A 85 9.36 2.18 2.17
N TRP A 86 9.47 2.03 3.49
CA TRP A 86 10.70 2.32 4.22
C TRP A 86 11.76 1.24 4.07
N ALA A 87 11.37 -0.04 3.98
CA ALA A 87 12.26 -1.16 3.71
C ALA A 87 12.94 -0.96 2.34
N VAL A 88 12.17 -0.67 1.30
CA VAL A 88 12.72 -0.37 -0.04
C VAL A 88 13.56 0.90 -0.02
N GLY A 89 13.12 1.96 0.69
CA GLY A 89 13.88 3.20 0.82
C GLY A 89 15.28 2.99 1.40
N TRP A 90 15.38 2.25 2.52
CA TRP A 90 16.66 1.90 3.14
C TRP A 90 17.49 0.97 2.27
N GLY A 91 16.85 -0.04 1.66
CA GLY A 91 17.50 -0.96 0.73
C GLY A 91 18.14 -0.23 -0.45
N ILE A 92 17.47 0.77 -1.03
CA ILE A 92 18.03 1.61 -2.10
C ILE A 92 19.27 2.36 -1.63
N ILE A 93 19.28 2.92 -0.42
CA ILE A 93 20.45 3.63 0.13
C ILE A 93 21.65 2.68 0.23
N MET A 94 21.43 1.46 0.75
CA MET A 94 22.48 0.44 0.89
C MET A 94 22.95 -0.08 -0.48
N MET A 95 22.02 -0.31 -1.41
CA MET A 95 22.31 -0.79 -2.77
C MET A 95 23.09 0.26 -3.58
N VAL A 96 22.63 1.52 -3.61
CA VAL A 96 23.31 2.60 -4.34
C VAL A 96 24.65 2.93 -3.67
N GLY A 97 24.67 3.08 -2.34
CA GLY A 97 25.88 3.42 -1.60
C GLY A 97 26.96 2.33 -1.71
N GLY A 98 26.61 1.08 -1.41
CA GLY A 98 27.49 -0.06 -1.56
C GLY A 98 27.92 -0.28 -3.01
N GLY A 99 26.99 -0.13 -3.96
CA GLY A 99 27.25 -0.27 -5.39
C GLY A 99 28.26 0.77 -5.90
N LEU A 100 28.15 2.03 -5.48
CA LEU A 100 29.12 3.07 -5.85
C LEU A 100 30.51 2.82 -5.27
N ILE A 101 30.60 2.32 -4.02
CA ILE A 101 31.88 1.91 -3.42
C ILE A 101 32.53 0.79 -4.25
N LEU A 102 31.74 -0.21 -4.65
CA LEU A 102 32.21 -1.36 -5.44
C LEU A 102 32.48 -1.02 -6.91
N MET A 103 31.79 -0.02 -7.47
CA MET A 103 32.01 0.48 -8.83
C MET A 103 33.30 1.28 -8.94
N PHE A 104 33.70 2.01 -7.88
CA PHE A 104 34.91 2.82 -7.83
C PHE A 104 35.84 2.45 -6.65
N PRO A 105 36.30 1.19 -6.53
CA PRO A 105 36.95 0.70 -5.32
C PRO A 105 38.30 1.38 -5.06
N VAL A 106 39.05 1.71 -6.11
CA VAL A 106 40.33 2.45 -6.00
C VAL A 106 40.11 3.89 -5.51
N GLY A 107 39.01 4.52 -5.92
CA GLY A 107 38.62 5.83 -5.42
C GLY A 107 38.19 5.76 -3.96
N ALA A 108 37.32 4.79 -3.64
CA ALA A 108 36.83 4.54 -2.29
C ALA A 108 37.96 4.25 -1.29
N ALA A 109 38.94 3.43 -1.66
CA ALA A 109 40.08 3.07 -0.80
C ALA A 109 40.95 4.27 -0.38
N LYS A 110 40.91 5.38 -1.12
CA LYS A 110 41.66 6.61 -0.78
C LYS A 110 40.97 7.44 0.31
N ILE A 111 39.66 7.27 0.48
CA ILE A 111 38.82 8.12 1.34
C ILE A 111 38.18 7.35 2.50
N LEU A 112 38.00 6.03 2.36
CA LEU A 112 37.33 5.17 3.33
C LEU A 112 38.33 4.24 4.05
N PRO A 113 38.02 3.81 5.28
CA PRO A 113 38.84 2.83 6.01
C PRO A 113 38.83 1.47 5.30
N GLY A 114 39.88 0.67 5.53
CA GLY A 114 40.10 -0.61 4.82
C GLY A 114 38.98 -1.64 4.94
N TRP A 115 38.12 -1.56 5.97
CA TRP A 115 36.97 -2.44 6.14
C TRP A 115 35.76 -2.06 5.27
N ALA A 116 35.73 -0.85 4.71
CA ALA A 116 34.54 -0.32 4.04
C ALA A 116 34.21 -1.05 2.73
N ILE A 117 35.22 -1.44 1.94
CA ILE A 117 35.02 -2.19 0.69
C ILE A 117 34.47 -3.60 0.96
N PRO A 118 35.07 -4.44 1.83
CA PRO A 118 34.50 -5.75 2.12
C PRO A 118 33.12 -5.65 2.80
N PHE A 119 32.89 -4.63 3.63
CA PHE A 119 31.55 -4.37 4.17
C PHE A 119 30.55 -4.04 3.06
N ALA A 120 30.91 -3.15 2.12
CA ALA A 120 30.05 -2.80 0.98
C ALA A 120 29.74 -4.03 0.11
N LEU A 121 30.71 -4.93 -0.08
CA LEU A 121 30.49 -6.18 -0.81
C LEU A 121 29.40 -7.03 -0.15
N VAL A 122 29.53 -7.31 1.15
CA VAL A 122 28.56 -8.11 1.90
C VAL A 122 27.20 -7.43 1.95
N ALA A 123 27.18 -6.15 2.31
CA ALA A 123 25.94 -5.38 2.40
C ALA A 123 25.19 -5.33 1.06
N HIS A 124 25.91 -5.09 -0.04
CA HIS A 124 25.29 -5.03 -1.37
C HIS A 124 24.82 -6.41 -1.86
N SER A 125 25.60 -7.47 -1.63
CA SER A 125 25.20 -8.83 -2.04
C SER A 125 23.98 -9.33 -1.27
N ASP A 126 23.96 -9.14 0.05
CA ASP A 126 22.91 -9.66 0.91
C ASP A 126 21.62 -8.87 0.71
N GLU A 127 21.71 -7.54 0.61
CA GLU A 127 20.57 -6.68 0.31
C GLU A 127 19.98 -6.99 -1.09
N ALA A 128 20.81 -7.34 -2.08
CA ALA A 128 20.31 -7.74 -3.39
C ALA A 128 19.45 -9.01 -3.30
N VAL A 129 19.88 -10.01 -2.52
CA VAL A 129 19.10 -11.24 -2.30
C VAL A 129 17.81 -10.94 -1.55
N LEU A 130 17.88 -10.13 -0.49
CA LEU A 130 16.69 -9.71 0.27
C LEU A 130 15.70 -8.93 -0.59
N ALA A 131 16.16 -7.97 -1.39
CA ALA A 131 15.31 -7.15 -2.26
C ALA A 131 14.62 -8.00 -3.34
N VAL A 132 15.37 -8.88 -4.02
CA VAL A 132 14.79 -9.80 -5.02
C VAL A 132 13.79 -10.74 -4.37
N GLY A 133 14.13 -11.33 -3.21
CA GLY A 133 13.23 -12.21 -2.46
C GLY A 133 11.95 -11.52 -2.02
N TRP A 134 12.06 -10.29 -1.50
CA TRP A 134 10.90 -9.48 -1.10
C TRP A 134 9.98 -9.18 -2.29
N ILE A 135 10.56 -8.78 -3.43
CA ILE A 135 9.78 -8.50 -4.64
C ILE A 135 9.07 -9.77 -5.12
N VAL A 136 9.77 -10.89 -5.22
CA VAL A 136 9.22 -12.14 -5.76
C VAL A 136 8.12 -12.72 -4.86
N ILE A 137 8.28 -12.64 -3.54
CA ILE A 137 7.33 -13.27 -2.61
C ILE A 137 6.22 -12.28 -2.24
N VAL A 138 6.61 -11.15 -1.65
CA VAL A 138 5.66 -10.24 -0.99
C VAL A 138 5.01 -9.33 -2.02
N HIS A 139 5.81 -8.67 -2.86
CA HIS A 139 5.27 -7.73 -3.84
C HIS A 139 4.42 -8.45 -4.89
N MET A 140 4.88 -9.59 -5.43
CA MET A 140 4.07 -10.37 -6.39
C MET A 140 2.74 -10.80 -5.78
N TYR A 141 2.73 -11.22 -4.51
CA TYR A 141 1.48 -11.58 -3.85
C TYR A 141 0.54 -10.37 -3.73
N PHE A 142 0.95 -9.31 -3.04
CA PHE A 142 0.04 -8.18 -2.75
C PHE A 142 -0.33 -7.35 -3.97
N ALA A 143 0.56 -7.22 -4.95
CA ALA A 143 0.31 -6.42 -6.15
C ALA A 143 -0.38 -7.21 -7.27
N HIS A 144 -0.20 -8.53 -7.35
CA HIS A 144 -0.69 -9.33 -8.49
C HIS A 144 -1.60 -10.49 -8.10
N LEU A 145 -1.21 -11.27 -7.08
CA LEU A 145 -1.87 -12.55 -6.79
C LEU A 145 -2.94 -12.47 -5.70
N HIS A 146 -3.05 -11.33 -5.01
CA HIS A 146 -4.04 -11.17 -3.94
C HIS A 146 -5.45 -11.21 -4.53
N PRO A 147 -6.39 -12.02 -3.98
CA PRO A 147 -7.70 -12.26 -4.59
C PRO A 147 -8.50 -10.99 -4.90
N LEU A 148 -8.40 -9.96 -4.07
CA LEU A 148 -9.12 -8.69 -4.26
C LEU A 148 -8.59 -7.83 -5.42
N VAL A 149 -7.40 -8.11 -5.94
CA VAL A 149 -6.76 -7.31 -7.00
C VAL A 149 -6.29 -8.16 -8.17
N PHE A 150 -6.60 -9.46 -8.19
CA PHE A 150 -6.19 -10.35 -9.27
C PHE A 150 -6.74 -9.85 -10.63
N PRO A 151 -5.93 -9.82 -11.70
CA PRO A 151 -4.53 -10.27 -11.82
C PRO A 151 -3.47 -9.21 -11.48
N MET A 152 -3.87 -7.96 -11.21
CA MET A 152 -2.98 -6.87 -10.82
C MET A 152 -3.75 -5.69 -10.21
N ASN A 153 -3.19 -5.09 -9.15
CA ASN A 153 -3.68 -3.82 -8.62
C ASN A 153 -3.43 -2.69 -9.62
N LYS A 154 -4.51 -2.21 -10.25
CA LYS A 154 -4.46 -1.17 -11.30
C LYS A 154 -4.17 0.24 -10.76
N SER A 155 -4.15 0.45 -9.44
CA SER A 155 -3.96 1.78 -8.84
C SER A 155 -2.63 2.43 -9.23
N ILE A 156 -1.60 1.63 -9.52
CA ILE A 156 -0.29 2.16 -9.97
C ILE A 156 -0.38 2.88 -11.32
N PHE A 157 -1.31 2.47 -12.20
CA PHE A 157 -1.48 3.08 -13.53
C PHE A 157 -2.58 4.13 -13.54
N THR A 158 -3.67 3.90 -12.81
CA THR A 158 -4.87 4.75 -12.88
C THR A 158 -4.96 5.78 -11.76
N GLY A 159 -4.24 5.55 -10.65
CA GLY A 159 -4.40 6.32 -9.41
C GLY A 159 -5.75 6.12 -8.73
N LYS A 160 -6.57 5.13 -9.15
CA LYS A 160 -7.94 4.91 -8.67
C LYS A 160 -8.07 3.56 -7.96
N VAL A 161 -8.92 3.51 -6.94
CA VAL A 161 -9.26 2.31 -6.16
C VAL A 161 -10.78 2.18 -6.06
N PRO A 162 -11.37 0.98 -6.27
CA PRO A 162 -12.80 0.76 -6.06
C PRO A 162 -13.20 1.08 -4.61
N ILE A 163 -14.32 1.78 -4.44
CA ILE A 163 -14.69 2.36 -3.15
C ILE A 163 -14.99 1.32 -2.06
N LEU A 164 -15.59 0.19 -2.41
CA LEU A 164 -15.85 -0.92 -1.48
C LEU A 164 -14.53 -1.47 -0.92
N ARG A 165 -13.57 -1.74 -1.81
CA ARG A 165 -12.22 -2.16 -1.42
C ARG A 165 -11.52 -1.12 -0.55
N TYR A 166 -11.62 0.15 -0.92
CA TYR A 166 -11.01 1.25 -0.16
C TYR A 166 -11.59 1.37 1.26
N ARG A 167 -12.91 1.18 1.42
CA ARG A 167 -13.58 1.17 2.72
C ARG A 167 -13.09 0.01 3.61
N GLU A 168 -12.83 -1.15 3.03
CA GLU A 168 -12.31 -2.31 3.77
C GLU A 168 -10.83 -2.15 4.13
N GLU A 169 -10.00 -1.67 3.20
CA GLU A 169 -8.55 -1.53 3.38
C GLU A 169 -8.20 -0.32 4.28
N TYR A 170 -8.93 0.81 4.16
CA TYR A 170 -8.62 2.09 4.82
C TYR A 170 -9.84 2.71 5.51
N PRO A 171 -10.45 2.03 6.50
CA PRO A 171 -11.73 2.44 7.09
C PRO A 171 -11.68 3.80 7.79
N LEU A 172 -10.55 4.20 8.37
CA LEU A 172 -10.46 5.49 9.07
C LEU A 172 -10.42 6.65 8.09
N GLU A 173 -9.64 6.56 7.01
CA GLU A 173 -9.60 7.62 6.00
C GLU A 173 -10.91 7.68 5.23
N TYR A 174 -11.54 6.54 4.93
CA TYR A 174 -12.87 6.53 4.34
C TYR A 174 -13.88 7.29 5.21
N ALA A 175 -13.90 7.05 6.52
CA ALA A 175 -14.76 7.78 7.45
C ALA A 175 -14.44 9.29 7.49
N GLU A 176 -13.16 9.68 7.50
CA GLU A 176 -12.72 11.08 7.41
C GLU A 176 -13.22 11.76 6.12
N LEU A 177 -13.08 11.08 4.97
CA LEU A 177 -13.51 11.60 3.67
C LEU A 177 -15.03 11.79 3.62
N MET A 178 -15.79 10.82 4.11
CA MET A 178 -17.25 10.90 4.19
C MET A 178 -17.72 12.03 5.12
N ALA A 179 -17.02 12.28 6.22
CA ALA A 179 -17.35 13.35 7.16
C ALA A 179 -16.95 14.75 6.66
N SER A 180 -15.86 14.85 5.88
CA SER A 180 -15.25 16.13 5.50
C SER A 180 -15.94 16.87 4.34
N SER A 181 -16.76 16.20 3.53
CA SER A 181 -17.46 16.84 2.40
C SER A 181 -18.75 16.09 2.02
N PRO A 182 -19.93 16.71 2.15
CA PRO A 182 -21.20 16.13 1.68
C PRO A 182 -21.20 15.82 0.17
N ALA A 183 -20.48 16.61 -0.62
CA ALA A 183 -20.32 16.36 -2.05
C ALA A 183 -19.38 15.19 -2.33
N ALA A 184 -18.32 15.01 -1.54
CA ALA A 184 -17.46 13.82 -1.61
C ALA A 184 -18.22 12.57 -1.14
N ALA A 185 -19.02 12.69 -0.09
CA ALA A 185 -19.90 11.61 0.36
C ALA A 185 -20.89 11.19 -0.73
N ALA A 186 -21.57 12.15 -1.37
CA ALA A 186 -22.48 11.87 -2.48
C ALA A 186 -21.76 11.22 -3.67
N ALA A 187 -20.57 11.69 -4.03
CA ALA A 187 -19.78 11.13 -5.13
C ALA A 187 -19.24 9.72 -4.82
N LEU A 188 -18.81 9.45 -3.59
CA LEU A 188 -18.32 8.13 -3.16
C LEU A 188 -19.47 7.13 -3.04
N THR A 189 -20.64 7.55 -2.56
CA THR A 189 -21.86 6.72 -2.53
C THR A 189 -22.36 6.42 -3.94
N ALA A 190 -22.40 7.40 -4.84
CA ALA A 190 -22.75 7.19 -6.24
C ALA A 190 -21.76 6.24 -6.95
N GLY A 191 -20.46 6.39 -6.67
CA GLY A 191 -19.41 5.48 -7.17
C GLY A 191 -19.49 4.06 -6.58
N ALA A 192 -20.01 3.90 -5.36
CA ALA A 192 -20.25 2.60 -4.75
C ALA A 192 -21.40 1.88 -5.46
N LEU A 193 -22.51 2.59 -5.67
CA LEU A 193 -23.68 2.06 -6.36
C LEU A 193 -23.38 1.70 -7.82
N SER A 194 -22.58 2.52 -8.53
CA SER A 194 -22.16 2.19 -9.90
C SER A 194 -21.19 1.01 -9.95
N GLY A 195 -20.29 0.90 -8.96
CA GLY A 195 -19.35 -0.21 -8.86
C GLY A 195 -20.05 -1.53 -8.51
N GLU A 196 -21.09 -1.48 -7.68
CA GLU A 196 -21.98 -2.63 -7.40
C GLU A 196 -22.78 -3.03 -8.65
N ALA A 197 -23.29 -2.06 -9.41
CA ALA A 197 -23.98 -2.33 -10.67
C ALA A 197 -23.03 -2.99 -11.71
N GLU A 198 -21.82 -2.45 -11.88
CA GLU A 198 -20.82 -2.98 -12.82
C GLU A 198 -20.24 -4.33 -12.37
N ALA A 199 -20.11 -4.57 -11.05
CA ALA A 199 -19.72 -5.86 -10.50
C ALA A 199 -20.84 -6.91 -10.63
N ALA A 200 -22.09 -6.53 -10.39
CA ALA A 200 -23.26 -7.39 -10.59
C ALA A 200 -23.49 -7.74 -12.07
N GLU A 201 -23.14 -6.84 -12.99
CA GLU A 201 -23.21 -7.09 -14.45
C GLU A 201 -22.08 -8.02 -14.94
N ARG A 202 -21.06 -8.27 -14.11
CA ARG A 202 -19.87 -9.07 -14.44
C ARG A 202 -19.86 -10.47 -13.80
N GLU A 203 -20.92 -10.85 -13.10
CA GLU A 203 -21.06 -12.17 -12.48
C GLU A 203 -21.40 -13.26 -13.53
N PRO A 204 -20.66 -14.39 -13.58
CA PRO A 204 -21.06 -15.57 -14.34
C PRO A 204 -22.16 -16.35 -13.61
N GLU A 205 -23.34 -16.46 -14.26
CA GLU A 205 -24.41 -17.45 -14.05
C GLU A 205 -24.47 -18.11 -12.64
N GLY A 206 -25.11 -17.43 -11.68
CA GLY A 206 -25.57 -18.07 -10.44
C GLY A 206 -25.69 -17.16 -9.21
N THR A 207 -26.91 -16.66 -8.93
CA THR A 207 -27.40 -16.00 -7.69
C THR A 207 -26.74 -14.66 -7.33
N ILE A 208 -27.39 -13.48 -7.30
CA ILE A 208 -28.73 -13.05 -6.82
C ILE A 208 -29.35 -12.12 -7.89
N PRO A 209 -30.68 -12.11 -8.12
CA PRO A 209 -31.25 -11.30 -9.18
C PRO A 209 -31.13 -9.79 -8.90
N ALA A 210 -30.88 -9.00 -9.94
CA ALA A 210 -30.53 -7.58 -9.86
C ALA A 210 -31.61 -6.72 -9.18
N ASP A 211 -32.85 -7.18 -9.17
CA ASP A 211 -33.98 -6.59 -8.46
C ASP A 211 -33.84 -6.66 -6.93
N ALA A 212 -33.22 -7.72 -6.38
CA ALA A 212 -32.98 -7.83 -4.95
C ALA A 212 -31.85 -6.89 -4.47
N VAL A 213 -30.82 -6.66 -5.29
CA VAL A 213 -29.75 -5.68 -5.01
C VAL A 213 -30.31 -4.26 -5.08
N LEU A 214 -31.13 -3.96 -6.09
CA LEU A 214 -31.82 -2.67 -6.22
C LEU A 214 -32.84 -2.45 -5.10
N ALA A 215 -33.54 -3.49 -4.65
CA ALA A 215 -34.46 -3.41 -3.51
C ALA A 215 -33.72 -3.13 -2.19
N LEU A 216 -32.55 -3.76 -1.97
CA LEU A 216 -31.72 -3.52 -0.80
C LEU A 216 -31.11 -2.11 -0.82
N ALA A 217 -30.66 -1.65 -2.00
CA ALA A 217 -30.17 -0.28 -2.18
C ALA A 217 -31.30 0.75 -1.98
N ALA A 218 -32.52 0.46 -2.43
CA ALA A 218 -33.69 1.30 -2.18
C ALA A 218 -34.06 1.31 -0.70
N GLU A 219 -34.03 0.18 0.00
CA GLU A 219 -34.33 0.10 1.44
C GLU A 219 -33.30 0.87 2.30
N VAL A 220 -32.03 0.89 1.89
CA VAL A 220 -30.97 1.70 2.52
C VAL A 220 -31.12 3.20 2.19
N LEU A 221 -31.71 3.55 1.04
CA LEU A 221 -31.94 4.93 0.63
C LEU A 221 -33.25 5.52 1.18
N ASP A 222 -34.29 4.71 1.38
CA ASP A 222 -35.61 5.10 1.93
C ASP A 222 -35.72 4.89 3.46
N GLY A 223 -34.75 4.18 4.06
CA GLY A 223 -34.73 3.87 5.49
C GLY A 223 -34.32 5.06 6.35
N GLU A 224 -35.31 5.80 6.85
CA GLU A 224 -35.16 6.68 8.01
C GLU A 224 -34.29 6.01 9.09
N TYR A 225 -33.24 6.70 9.51
CA TYR A 225 -32.35 6.34 10.60
C TYR A 225 -33.14 6.33 11.94
N ARG A 226 -33.95 5.29 12.20
CA ARG A 226 -34.54 5.02 13.51
C ARG A 226 -33.66 4.03 14.26
N PHE A 227 -32.80 4.57 15.12
CA PHE A 227 -32.25 3.83 16.25
C PHE A 227 -33.43 3.29 17.09
N ARG A 228 -33.82 2.04 16.87
CA ARG A 228 -34.75 1.34 17.76
C ARG A 228 -33.94 0.86 18.95
N GLY A 229 -34.00 1.65 20.03
CA GLY A 229 -33.50 1.23 21.33
C GLY A 229 -34.08 -0.12 21.72
N GLY A 230 -33.20 -1.03 22.17
CA GLY A 230 -33.60 -2.31 22.72
C GLY A 230 -34.39 -2.10 24.00
N GLY A 231 -35.71 -2.32 23.92
CA GLY A 231 -36.56 -2.52 25.08
C GLY A 231 -36.49 -3.98 25.50
N ALA A 232 -36.06 -4.22 26.74
CA ALA A 232 -36.45 -5.42 27.47
C ALA A 232 -37.84 -5.17 28.06
N GLU A 233 -38.81 -5.99 27.68
CA GLU A 233 -40.12 -6.09 28.31
C GLU A 233 -39.99 -6.54 29.78
N ARG A 234 -40.67 -5.84 30.68
CA ARG A 234 -41.46 -6.48 31.74
C ARG A 234 -42.75 -5.70 31.96
N GLU A 235 -43.80 -6.39 31.57
CA GLU A 235 -45.21 -6.23 31.93
C GLU A 235 -45.41 -6.43 33.44
N THR A 236 -46.14 -5.52 34.10
CA THR A 236 -47.13 -5.71 35.19
C THR A 236 -47.57 -4.30 35.62
N ASP A 237 -48.71 -3.78 35.18
CA ASP A 237 -50.06 -3.95 35.74
C ASP A 237 -50.35 -3.04 36.96
N THR A 238 -51.30 -2.13 36.72
CA THR A 238 -52.26 -1.41 37.59
C THR A 238 -51.93 -0.82 38.98
N ALA A 239 -52.51 0.39 39.15
CA ALA A 239 -52.88 1.16 40.35
C ALA A 239 -51.84 2.09 40.99
#